data_AF-A0AA36HI43-F1
#
_entry.id   AF-A0AA36HI43-F1
#
_cell.length_a   1.000
_cell.length_b   1.000
_cell.length_c   1.000
_cell.angle_alpha   90.00
_cell.angle_beta   90.00
_cell.angle_gamma   90.00
#
_symmetry.space_group_name_H-M   'P 1'
#
loop_
_entity.id
_entity.type
_entity.pdbx_description
1 polymer ?
#
loop_
_entity_poly.entity_id
_entity_poly.type
_entity_poly.pdbx_seq_one_letter_code
_entity_poly.pdbx_strand_id
1 'polypeptide(L)'
;MAPASPTLGNVLAGRDGYEVTEGSVQFEGTDPAGSGSEARAAAGLFLAFQYPVEIPGVNNTYFLRAALNAQRRAAAKRNSIRCSSSSCWPCWSRSWRSSTKTDSGLDIDALKSVADGVNALRAADRSFLVITHYQRLLDYIKPDVVHVLADGRIVKSGGPELALELEAHGYDFPQGSCGARGGGLMSALLDSMAQAFCGSDARREVLDAALRDGLPAARNEAWKYTSLRQLERRAFAAAPLQGPALDASLLEDIPAPRLVFVNGRLDAALSDVQALPAGVQLQPLSAALADGEDAVRFLGRRYERSEEIFARLNAALADEGVVLRVDEGVQVDVPLQLVFASVAGDTDLAWHHRHLIELRTGASLGVVEHRFSVGDSAHLDNTVLHAHVARDAVLKHARVQAGSARQTSFLRTDAVLARDAQYHRVDLELGAALSRHELNVRLEGDNAQLTANGVLLGNGRRHVETRLGIDHIARDTACELLWRGVAANRSRVVFHGGIQIREGADGTDANLSNKNLLLSADAEIDTQPTLVIDADEVKAAHGATVGQLDANALFYLRSRGLPQAQAQALLSAAFCHEPLKILPEALREQLARRLDKALVEAGVA
;
A
#
# COMPACT_ATOMS: atom_id res chain seq x y z
N MET A 1 19.52 7.50 45.70
CA MET A 1 18.49 6.49 45.36
C MET A 1 19.06 5.59 44.28
N ALA A 2 19.22 4.29 44.53
CA ALA A 2 19.67 3.35 43.51
C ALA A 2 18.58 3.28 42.42
N PRO A 3 18.88 3.53 41.13
CA PRO A 3 17.90 3.33 40.08
C PRO A 3 17.51 1.85 40.09
N ALA A 4 16.22 1.56 39.96
CA ALA A 4 15.73 0.19 39.89
C ALA A 4 16.56 -0.63 38.88
N SER A 5 16.95 -1.85 39.23
CA SER A 5 17.75 -2.78 38.41
C SER A 5 17.43 -2.76 36.89
N PRO A 6 16.16 -2.68 36.43
CA PRO A 6 15.83 -2.59 35.00
C PRO A 6 16.22 -1.28 34.31
N THR A 7 16.14 -0.14 35.02
CA THR A 7 16.56 1.17 34.49
C THR A 7 18.05 1.16 34.19
N LEU A 8 18.86 0.63 35.12
CA LEU A 8 20.31 0.51 34.91
C LEU A 8 20.63 -0.42 33.73
N GLY A 9 19.95 -1.57 33.62
CA GLY A 9 20.13 -2.49 32.49
C GLY A 9 19.81 -1.85 31.12
N ASN A 10 18.73 -1.07 31.04
CA ASN A 10 18.34 -0.33 29.83
C ASN A 10 19.36 0.76 29.46
N VAL A 11 19.83 1.53 30.45
CA VAL A 11 20.86 2.56 30.25
C VAL A 11 22.17 1.94 29.77
N LEU A 12 22.60 0.83 30.37
CA LEU A 12 23.83 0.12 29.97
C LEU A 12 23.72 -0.48 28.56
N ALA A 13 22.58 -1.06 28.21
CA ALA A 13 22.32 -1.59 26.87
C ALA A 13 22.06 -0.50 25.81
N GLY A 14 22.03 0.78 26.21
CA GLY A 14 21.89 1.92 25.30
C GLY A 14 20.47 2.06 24.74
N ARG A 15 19.44 1.89 25.58
CA ARG A 15 18.05 2.12 25.20
C ARG A 15 17.78 3.61 25.04
N ASP A 16 17.14 4.00 23.94
CA ASP A 16 16.73 5.38 23.70
C ASP A 16 15.71 5.86 24.75
N GLY A 17 15.70 7.17 25.03
CA GLY A 17 14.79 7.78 26.02
C GLY A 17 15.32 7.83 27.46
N TYR A 18 16.60 7.47 27.68
CA TYR A 18 17.26 7.63 28.98
C TYR A 18 18.48 8.55 28.84
N GLU A 19 18.56 9.54 29.72
CA GLU A 19 19.70 10.45 29.84
C GLU A 19 20.46 10.15 31.14
N VAL A 20 21.79 10.06 31.05
CA VAL A 20 22.66 9.93 32.22
C VAL A 20 23.00 11.35 32.69
N THR A 21 22.31 11.82 33.72
CA THR A 21 22.50 13.18 34.24
C THR A 21 23.76 13.32 35.09
N GLU A 22 24.16 12.25 35.80
CA GLU A 22 25.36 12.20 36.65
C GLU A 22 25.97 10.79 36.68
N GLY A 23 27.30 10.69 36.88
CA GLY A 23 28.06 9.43 36.96
C GLY A 23 28.69 8.97 35.64
N SER A 24 29.57 7.96 35.70
CA SER A 24 30.27 7.39 34.52
C SER A 24 30.30 5.87 34.57
N VAL A 25 30.26 5.22 33.41
CA VAL A 25 30.40 3.76 33.26
C VAL A 25 31.67 3.47 32.49
N GLN A 26 32.46 2.48 32.92
CA GLN A 26 33.59 1.99 32.14
C GLN A 26 33.43 0.49 31.88
N PHE A 27 33.58 0.10 30.62
CA PHE A 27 33.60 -1.28 30.17
C PHE A 27 34.85 -1.52 29.32
N GLU A 28 35.71 -2.43 29.76
CA GLU A 28 37.02 -2.71 29.14
C GLU A 28 37.89 -1.45 28.91
N GLY A 29 37.82 -0.49 29.84
CA GLY A 29 38.58 0.77 29.75
C GLY A 29 37.99 1.82 28.82
N THR A 30 36.84 1.55 28.20
CA THR A 30 36.09 2.51 27.37
C THR A 30 34.76 2.89 28.01
N ASP A 31 34.36 4.15 27.85
CA ASP A 31 33.01 4.58 28.24
C ASP A 31 32.03 4.22 27.11
N PRO A 32 31.04 3.33 27.35
CA PRO A 32 30.03 3.01 26.35
C PRO A 32 29.02 4.16 26.14
N ALA A 33 28.99 5.18 26.99
CA ALA A 33 28.15 6.36 26.82
C ALA A 33 28.41 7.03 25.45
N GLY A 34 27.35 7.29 24.70
CA GLY A 34 27.42 7.80 23.32
C GLY A 34 27.48 6.74 22.21
N SER A 35 27.75 5.46 22.53
CA SER A 35 27.63 4.36 21.54
C SER A 35 26.21 3.83 21.46
N GLY A 36 25.72 3.55 20.24
CA GLY A 36 24.40 2.94 20.01
C GLY A 36 24.28 1.50 20.56
N SER A 37 23.05 1.02 20.78
CA SER A 37 22.80 -0.28 21.44
C SER A 37 23.52 -1.45 20.74
N GLU A 38 23.55 -1.43 19.40
CA GLU A 38 24.22 -2.45 18.58
C GLU A 38 25.75 -2.44 18.71
N ALA A 39 26.34 -1.26 18.90
CA ALA A 39 27.79 -1.12 19.09
C ALA A 39 28.19 -1.64 20.47
N ARG A 40 27.37 -1.37 21.49
CA ARG A 40 27.53 -1.94 22.85
C ARG A 40 27.37 -3.46 22.84
N ALA A 41 26.37 -3.98 22.13
CA ALA A 41 26.17 -5.41 21.96
C ALA A 41 27.36 -6.07 21.25
N ALA A 42 27.90 -5.43 20.21
CA ALA A 42 29.12 -5.89 19.55
C ALA A 42 30.35 -5.84 20.48
N ALA A 43 30.43 -4.88 21.40
CA ALA A 43 31.46 -4.83 22.44
C ALA A 43 31.30 -5.92 23.51
N GLY A 44 30.20 -6.69 23.50
CA GLY A 44 29.94 -7.73 24.50
C GLY A 44 28.98 -7.30 25.61
N LEU A 45 28.48 -6.06 25.55
CA LEU A 45 27.49 -5.51 26.49
C LEU A 45 26.08 -5.60 25.89
N PHE A 46 25.36 -6.68 26.18
CA PHE A 46 24.00 -6.92 25.67
C PHE A 46 23.07 -7.51 26.73
N LEU A 47 21.76 -7.33 26.52
CA LEU A 47 20.73 -7.96 27.35
C LEU A 47 20.60 -9.43 26.98
N ALA A 48 20.75 -10.33 27.96
CA ALA A 48 20.57 -11.75 27.71
C ALA A 48 19.09 -12.12 27.47
N PHE A 49 18.84 -13.22 26.76
CA PHE A 49 17.49 -13.74 26.50
C PHE A 49 16.74 -13.97 27.81
N GLN A 50 15.79 -13.10 28.12
CA GLN A 50 14.78 -13.36 29.15
C GLN A 50 13.56 -13.88 28.42
N TYR A 51 13.61 -15.17 28.05
CA TYR A 51 12.71 -15.79 27.08
C TYR A 51 12.79 -15.14 25.69
N PRO A 52 12.71 -15.90 24.58
CA PRO A 52 12.54 -15.27 23.29
C PRO A 52 11.21 -14.51 23.32
N VAL A 53 11.26 -13.18 23.26
CA VAL A 53 10.08 -12.39 22.92
C VAL A 53 9.77 -12.77 21.48
N GLU A 54 8.70 -13.54 21.25
CA GLU A 54 8.20 -13.76 19.91
C GLU A 54 7.81 -12.40 19.35
N ILE A 55 8.58 -11.91 18.37
CA ILE A 55 8.22 -10.73 17.62
C ILE A 55 7.28 -11.22 16.51
N PRO A 56 6.00 -10.81 16.49
CA PRO A 56 5.06 -11.27 15.48
C PRO A 56 5.59 -11.06 14.06
N GLY A 57 5.62 -12.14 13.28
CA GLY A 57 6.08 -12.13 11.88
C GLY A 57 7.60 -12.30 11.68
N VAL A 58 8.42 -12.26 12.74
CA VAL A 58 9.87 -12.47 12.64
C VAL A 58 10.22 -13.93 12.92
N ASN A 59 10.88 -14.61 11.97
CA ASN A 59 11.39 -15.96 12.20
C ASN A 59 12.61 -15.93 13.15
N ASN A 60 12.51 -16.63 14.29
CA ASN A 60 13.57 -16.70 15.30
C ASN A 60 14.91 -17.22 14.76
N THR A 61 14.89 -18.24 13.90
CA THR A 61 16.11 -18.81 13.31
C THR A 61 16.80 -17.82 12.38
N TYR A 62 16.03 -17.10 11.56
CA TYR A 62 16.56 -16.05 10.69
C TYR A 62 17.16 -14.90 11.51
N PHE A 63 16.42 -14.41 12.52
CA PHE A 63 16.89 -13.38 13.44
C PHE A 63 18.22 -13.77 14.11
N LEU A 64 18.32 -14.97 14.69
CA LEU A 64 19.54 -15.43 15.36
C LEU A 64 20.72 -15.51 14.40
N ARG A 65 20.49 -15.97 13.17
CA ARG A 65 21.53 -16.01 12.12
C ARG A 65 21.97 -14.61 11.70
N ALA A 66 21.03 -13.68 11.56
CA ALA A 66 21.32 -12.27 11.23
C ALA A 66 22.14 -11.60 12.34
N ALA A 67 21.73 -11.76 13.60
CA ALA A 67 22.47 -11.25 14.77
C ALA A 67 23.90 -11.80 14.83
N LEU A 68 24.07 -13.12 14.67
CA LEU A 68 25.38 -13.76 14.68
C LEU A 68 26.28 -13.25 13.55
N ASN A 69 25.72 -13.10 12.34
CA ASN A 69 26.47 -12.57 11.20
C ASN A 69 26.87 -11.11 11.40
N ALA A 70 25.99 -10.28 11.97
CA ALA A 70 26.30 -8.89 12.29
C ALA A 70 27.44 -8.80 13.31
N GLN A 71 27.41 -9.62 14.36
CA GLN A 71 28.51 -9.68 15.33
C GLN A 71 29.82 -10.18 14.72
N ARG A 72 29.79 -11.20 13.85
CA ARG A 72 30.98 -11.67 13.12
C ARG A 72 31.59 -10.57 12.25
N ARG A 73 30.77 -9.79 11.54
CA ARG A 73 31.24 -8.64 10.73
C ARG A 73 31.87 -7.55 11.62
N ALA A 74 31.27 -7.27 12.77
CA ALA A 74 31.81 -6.30 13.73
C ALA A 74 33.13 -6.78 14.37
N ALA A 75 33.28 -8.09 14.60
CA ALA A 75 34.52 -8.70 15.08
C ALA A 75 35.60 -8.71 13.98
N ALA A 76 35.24 -9.02 12.73
CA ALA A 76 36.16 -8.98 11.59
C ALA A 76 36.71 -7.56 11.33
N LYS A 77 35.89 -6.52 11.53
CA LYS A 77 36.35 -5.11 11.48
C LYS A 77 37.30 -4.73 12.62
N ARG A 78 37.21 -5.37 13.78
CA ARG A 78 38.17 -5.20 14.90
C ARG A 78 39.49 -5.94 14.66
N ASN A 79 39.45 -7.07 13.95
CA ASN A 79 40.61 -7.92 13.67
C ASN A 79 41.39 -7.53 12.37
N SER A 80 41.22 -6.31 11.83
CA SER A 80 42.05 -5.83 10.70
C SER A 80 43.47 -5.39 11.12
N ILE A 81 43.86 -5.62 12.38
CA ILE A 81 45.26 -5.70 12.80
C ILE A 81 45.64 -7.18 12.74
N ARG A 82 46.51 -7.56 11.79
CA ARG A 82 46.95 -8.96 11.61
C ARG A 82 47.52 -9.53 12.91
N CYS A 83 47.09 -10.73 13.27
CA CYS A 83 48.02 -11.74 13.76
C CYS A 83 47.59 -13.14 13.33
N SER A 84 48.57 -13.88 12.82
CA SER A 84 48.50 -15.24 12.32
C SER A 84 48.51 -16.26 13.45
N SER A 85 47.44 -17.02 13.62
CA SER A 85 47.47 -18.44 14.00
C SER A 85 46.05 -19.00 14.12
N SER A 86 45.92 -20.24 13.66
CA SER A 86 44.72 -21.05 13.65
C SER A 86 44.34 -21.58 15.04
N SER A 87 43.04 -21.84 15.22
CA SER A 87 42.35 -22.58 16.30
C SER A 87 41.85 -21.78 17.51
N CYS A 88 40.51 -21.68 17.63
CA CYS A 88 39.69 -21.93 18.84
C CYS A 88 38.33 -21.20 18.79
N TRP A 89 37.23 -21.97 18.86
CA TRP A 89 36.08 -21.64 19.72
C TRP A 89 36.51 -21.83 21.20
N PRO A 90 35.88 -21.31 22.28
CA PRO A 90 34.50 -20.81 22.46
C PRO A 90 34.36 -19.58 23.42
N CYS A 91 33.12 -19.31 23.88
CA CYS A 91 32.71 -18.83 25.21
C CYS A 91 32.08 -17.41 25.32
N TRP A 92 30.74 -17.40 25.37
CA TRP A 92 29.94 -16.36 26.01
C TRP A 92 30.25 -16.35 27.52
N SER A 93 30.74 -15.24 28.07
CA SER A 93 30.68 -15.04 29.52
C SER A 93 30.50 -13.58 29.90
N ARG A 94 29.63 -13.38 30.92
CA ARG A 94 29.27 -12.16 31.67
C ARG A 94 28.08 -11.37 31.11
N SER A 95 26.87 -11.79 31.50
CA SER A 95 25.61 -11.08 31.21
C SER A 95 24.85 -10.73 32.49
N TRP A 96 24.46 -9.47 32.63
CA TRP A 96 23.49 -9.00 33.62
C TRP A 96 22.04 -9.12 33.05
N ARG A 97 21.03 -9.38 33.89
CA ARG A 97 19.61 -9.61 33.49
C ARG A 97 18.63 -8.91 34.44
N SER A 98 17.66 -8.16 33.94
CA SER A 98 16.44 -7.79 34.70
C SER A 98 15.27 -7.42 33.75
N SER A 99 14.02 -7.68 34.18
CA SER A 99 12.78 -7.67 33.35
C SER A 99 11.69 -6.69 33.85
N THR A 100 10.67 -6.49 32.97
CA THR A 100 9.23 -6.16 33.15
C THR A 100 8.65 -4.72 33.01
N LYS A 101 7.78 -4.61 31.98
CA LYS A 101 6.36 -4.19 31.81
C LYS A 101 5.85 -2.73 32.02
N THR A 102 4.74 -2.50 31.31
CA THR A 102 4.14 -1.37 30.54
C THR A 102 3.02 -0.58 31.24
N ASP A 103 2.43 0.37 30.48
CA ASP A 103 1.12 1.07 30.59
C ASP A 103 1.16 2.46 31.28
N SER A 104 0.42 3.51 30.88
CA SER A 104 -0.63 3.74 29.86
C SER A 104 -1.01 5.23 29.81
N GLY A 105 -1.65 5.68 28.73
CA GLY A 105 -2.70 6.72 28.75
C GLY A 105 -2.29 8.21 28.80
N LEU A 106 -2.60 8.93 27.72
CA LEU A 106 -2.66 10.40 27.66
C LEU A 106 -4.00 10.89 28.24
N ASP A 107 -3.96 11.94 29.06
CA ASP A 107 -5.14 12.58 29.68
C ASP A 107 -5.14 14.10 29.44
N ILE A 108 -6.30 14.75 29.53
CA ILE A 108 -6.56 16.19 29.33
C ILE A 108 -5.69 17.09 30.21
N ASP A 109 -5.19 16.57 31.34
CA ASP A 109 -4.25 17.24 32.23
C ASP A 109 -2.86 17.45 31.63
N ALA A 110 -2.48 16.64 30.62
CA ALA A 110 -1.25 16.84 29.86
C ALA A 110 -1.30 18.12 29.01
N LEU A 111 -2.48 18.49 28.49
CA LEU A 111 -2.64 19.70 27.67
C LEU A 111 -2.44 20.98 28.51
N LYS A 112 -2.94 20.99 29.75
CA LYS A 112 -2.72 22.09 30.70
C LYS A 112 -1.26 22.18 31.15
N SER A 113 -0.63 21.03 31.45
CA SER A 113 0.78 20.98 31.82
C SER A 113 1.71 21.48 30.71
N VAL A 114 1.41 21.15 29.45
CA VAL A 114 2.16 21.66 28.29
C VAL A 114 1.95 23.17 28.11
N ALA A 115 0.71 23.66 28.25
CA ALA A 115 0.42 25.08 28.15
C ALA A 115 1.12 25.91 29.24
N ASP A 116 1.12 25.43 30.49
CA ASP A 116 1.82 26.06 31.61
C ASP A 116 3.33 26.07 31.40
N GLY A 117 3.88 24.97 30.87
CA GLY A 117 5.30 24.88 30.50
C GLY A 117 5.71 25.87 29.42
N VAL A 118 4.91 26.00 28.35
CA VAL A 118 5.16 26.97 27.27
C VAL A 118 5.08 28.40 27.79
N ASN A 119 4.10 28.73 28.62
CA ASN A 119 3.95 30.07 29.19
C ASN A 119 5.09 30.41 30.18
N ALA A 120 5.55 29.45 30.98
CA ALA A 120 6.62 29.64 31.95
C ALA A 120 8.01 29.81 31.30
N LEU A 121 8.21 29.29 30.08
CA LEU A 121 9.47 29.36 29.34
C LEU A 121 9.59 30.58 28.42
N ARG A 122 8.63 31.51 28.48
CA ARG A 122 8.63 32.76 27.70
C ARG A 122 9.77 33.68 28.15
N ALA A 123 10.64 34.05 27.23
CA ALA A 123 11.74 34.98 27.44
C ALA A 123 11.99 35.80 26.16
N ALA A 124 12.65 36.97 26.29
CA ALA A 124 12.88 37.89 25.16
C ALA A 124 13.79 37.31 24.05
N ASP A 125 14.50 36.21 24.33
CA ASP A 125 15.41 35.51 23.43
C ASP A 125 14.84 34.19 22.86
N ARG A 126 13.57 33.86 23.14
CA ARG A 126 12.94 32.60 22.71
C ARG A 126 11.60 32.84 22.03
N SER A 127 11.39 32.17 20.90
CA SER A 127 10.12 32.13 20.19
C SER A 127 9.56 30.72 20.13
N PHE A 128 8.24 30.60 20.27
CA PHE A 128 7.51 29.34 20.17
C PHE A 128 6.48 29.49 19.06
N LEU A 129 6.48 28.58 18.09
CA LEU A 129 5.49 28.51 17.03
C LEU A 129 4.58 27.31 17.29
N VAL A 130 3.30 27.59 17.53
CA VAL A 130 2.28 26.57 17.81
C VAL A 130 1.28 26.58 16.66
N ILE A 131 1.14 25.44 15.97
CA ILE A 131 0.16 25.26 14.89
C ILE A 131 -0.91 24.31 15.42
N THR A 132 -2.14 24.79 15.53
CA THR A 132 -3.26 24.03 16.09
C THR A 132 -4.56 24.34 15.34
N HIS A 133 -5.40 23.32 15.15
CA HIS A 133 -6.80 23.48 14.73
C HIS A 133 -7.75 23.36 15.95
N TYR A 134 -7.20 23.09 17.13
CA TYR A 134 -7.92 22.87 18.37
C TYR A 134 -8.06 24.20 19.13
N GLN A 135 -9.21 24.84 18.97
CA GLN A 135 -9.47 26.21 19.46
C GLN A 135 -9.30 26.32 20.99
N ARG A 136 -9.66 25.28 21.75
CA ARG A 136 -9.50 25.21 23.22
C ARG A 136 -8.06 25.27 23.72
N LEU A 137 -7.06 25.06 22.85
CA LEU A 137 -5.65 25.20 23.24
C LEU A 137 -5.27 26.68 23.47
N LEU A 138 -5.95 27.60 22.78
CA LEU A 138 -5.72 29.05 22.88
C LEU A 138 -6.32 29.65 24.18
N ASP A 139 -7.18 28.90 24.86
CA ASP A 139 -7.66 29.25 26.21
C ASP A 139 -6.54 29.12 27.26
N TYR A 140 -5.54 28.27 27.00
CA TYR A 140 -4.46 27.96 27.95
C TYR A 140 -3.10 28.52 27.52
N ILE A 141 -2.83 28.67 26.21
CA ILE A 141 -1.60 29.30 25.70
C ILE A 141 -1.95 30.70 25.17
N LYS A 142 -1.32 31.74 25.71
CA LYS A 142 -1.51 33.12 25.23
C LYS A 142 -0.51 33.43 24.10
N PRO A 143 -0.92 33.48 22.82
CA PRO A 143 -0.02 33.83 21.73
C PRO A 143 0.23 35.35 21.69
N ASP A 144 1.41 35.76 21.26
CA ASP A 144 1.72 37.17 20.98
C ASP A 144 1.21 37.61 19.60
N VAL A 145 1.25 36.68 18.64
CA VAL A 145 0.80 36.89 17.26
C VAL A 145 0.06 35.63 16.80
N VAL A 146 -1.10 35.82 16.21
CA VAL A 146 -1.92 34.78 15.60
C VAL A 146 -1.91 34.98 14.09
N HIS A 147 -1.62 33.92 13.34
CA HIS A 147 -1.68 33.91 11.88
C HIS A 147 -2.80 32.98 11.42
N VAL A 148 -3.66 33.48 10.53
CA VAL A 148 -4.69 32.69 9.86
C VAL A 148 -4.13 32.23 8.52
N LEU A 149 -3.99 30.92 8.36
CA LEU A 149 -3.48 30.30 7.14
C LEU A 149 -4.67 29.76 6.33
N ALA A 150 -4.85 30.24 5.09
CA ALA A 150 -5.82 29.71 4.14
C ALA A 150 -5.18 29.62 2.75
N ASP A 151 -5.45 28.54 2.02
CA ASP A 151 -4.86 28.25 0.70
C ASP A 151 -3.32 28.35 0.65
N GLY A 152 -2.66 27.93 1.74
CA GLY A 152 -1.20 27.93 1.86
C GLY A 152 -0.56 29.32 1.98
N ARG A 153 -1.36 30.36 2.28
CA ARG A 153 -0.88 31.73 2.53
C ARG A 153 -1.43 32.24 3.86
N ILE A 154 -0.65 33.10 4.53
CA ILE A 154 -1.14 33.83 5.69
C ILE A 154 -2.09 34.90 5.16
N VAL A 155 -3.39 34.71 5.39
CA VAL A 155 -4.44 35.61 4.90
C VAL A 155 -4.75 36.71 5.89
N LYS A 156 -4.49 36.51 7.19
CA LYS A 156 -4.64 37.52 8.24
C LYS A 156 -3.62 37.26 9.35
N SER A 157 -3.09 38.33 9.95
CA SER A 157 -2.20 38.27 11.12
C SER A 157 -2.66 39.33 12.12
N GLY A 158 -2.64 39.01 13.42
CA GLY A 158 -3.08 39.92 14.47
C GLY A 158 -2.57 39.48 15.84
N GLY A 159 -2.91 40.24 16.89
CA GLY A 159 -2.64 39.83 18.27
C GLY A 159 -3.60 38.72 18.74
N PRO A 160 -3.51 38.30 20.01
CA PRO A 160 -4.36 37.25 20.59
C PRO A 160 -5.87 37.49 20.43
N GLU A 161 -6.31 38.74 20.31
CA GLU A 161 -7.70 39.13 20.01
C GLU A 161 -8.24 38.57 18.68
N LEU A 162 -7.36 38.28 17.71
CA LEU A 162 -7.75 37.70 16.42
C LEU A 162 -8.29 36.26 16.56
N ALA A 163 -7.83 35.52 17.59
CA ALA A 163 -8.34 34.18 17.87
C ALA A 163 -9.79 34.20 18.36
N LEU A 164 -10.15 35.21 19.17
CA LEU A 164 -11.51 35.41 19.69
C LEU A 164 -12.46 35.95 18.60
N GLU A 165 -11.94 36.75 17.65
CA GLU A 165 -12.70 37.24 16.50
C GLU A 165 -13.16 36.09 15.58
N LEU A 166 -12.29 35.08 15.36
CA LEU A 166 -12.57 33.87 14.57
C LEU A 166 -13.58 32.94 15.25
N GLU A 167 -13.64 32.94 16.58
CA GLU A 167 -14.62 32.18 17.36
C GLU A 167 -16.03 32.77 17.23
N ALA A 168 -16.13 34.11 17.21
CA ALA A 168 -17.41 34.81 17.15
C ALA A 168 -18.03 34.92 15.74
N HIS A 169 -17.22 34.99 14.69
CA HIS A 169 -17.71 35.28 13.32
C HIS A 169 -17.42 34.17 12.29
N GLY A 170 -16.71 33.09 12.67
CA GLY A 170 -16.25 32.08 11.73
C GLY A 170 -15.30 32.65 10.67
N TYR A 171 -15.07 31.91 9.59
CA TYR A 171 -14.12 32.28 8.53
C TYR A 171 -14.73 33.06 7.36
N ASP A 172 -15.90 33.69 7.53
CA ASP A 172 -16.61 34.35 6.43
C ASP A 172 -16.14 35.80 6.23
N PHE A 173 -15.31 36.02 5.20
CA PHE A 173 -15.03 37.34 4.63
C PHE A 173 -15.72 37.47 3.25
N PRO A 174 -16.33 38.62 2.91
CA PRO A 174 -17.10 38.78 1.69
C PRO A 174 -16.25 38.73 0.42
N GLN A 175 -16.77 38.00 -0.56
CA GLN A 175 -16.19 37.77 -1.89
C GLN A 175 -16.17 39.05 -2.75
N GLY A 176 -15.06 39.23 -3.48
CA GLY A 176 -14.96 40.12 -4.63
C GLY A 176 -14.45 39.32 -5.84
N SER A 177 -15.36 39.04 -6.77
CA SER A 177 -15.17 38.28 -8.01
C SER A 177 -14.16 38.91 -8.97
N CYS A 178 -13.33 38.07 -9.60
CA CYS A 178 -13.04 38.22 -11.03
C CYS A 178 -13.03 36.83 -11.66
N GLY A 179 -14.05 36.57 -12.46
CA GLY A 179 -14.20 35.31 -13.18
C GLY A 179 -13.17 35.19 -14.30
N ALA A 180 -12.60 34.00 -14.42
CA ALA A 180 -12.35 33.43 -15.72
C ALA A 180 -13.31 32.25 -15.87
N ARG A 181 -14.36 32.43 -16.66
CA ARG A 181 -14.92 31.31 -17.41
C ARG A 181 -13.80 30.85 -18.34
N GLY A 182 -13.05 29.82 -17.93
CA GLY A 182 -12.32 29.00 -18.87
C GLY A 182 -13.36 28.25 -19.68
N GLY A 183 -13.74 28.79 -20.84
CA GLY A 183 -14.32 27.97 -21.89
C GLY A 183 -13.42 26.76 -22.10
N GLY A 184 -14.03 25.58 -22.17
CA GLY A 184 -13.32 24.30 -22.21
C GLY A 184 -12.24 24.27 -23.27
N LEU A 185 -10.98 24.38 -22.84
CA LEU A 185 -9.93 23.58 -23.42
C LEU A 185 -9.89 22.30 -22.59
N MET A 186 -10.03 21.17 -23.28
CA MET A 186 -9.82 19.85 -22.71
C MET A 186 -8.39 19.76 -22.12
N SER A 187 -8.20 18.91 -21.11
CA SER A 187 -6.86 18.69 -20.56
C SER A 187 -6.00 17.93 -21.56
N ALA A 188 -4.68 18.12 -21.54
CA ALA A 188 -3.76 17.42 -22.44
C ALA A 188 -3.92 15.89 -22.38
N LEU A 189 -4.26 15.38 -21.19
CA LEU A 189 -4.60 13.97 -20.99
C LEU A 189 -5.81 13.56 -21.84
N LEU A 190 -6.94 14.22 -21.63
CA LEU A 190 -8.20 13.87 -22.28
C LEU A 190 -8.16 14.14 -23.79
N ASP A 191 -7.46 15.19 -24.21
CA ASP A 191 -7.18 15.48 -25.63
C ASP A 191 -6.40 14.35 -26.30
N SER A 192 -5.31 13.90 -25.67
CA SER A 192 -4.49 12.82 -26.23
C SER A 192 -5.26 11.51 -26.34
N MET A 193 -6.11 11.19 -25.35
CA MET A 193 -7.00 10.03 -25.39
C MET A 193 -8.05 10.15 -26.50
N ALA A 194 -8.61 11.34 -26.71
CA ALA A 194 -9.59 11.58 -27.76
C ALA A 194 -9.01 11.45 -29.17
N GLN A 195 -7.75 11.87 -29.36
CA GLN A 195 -7.02 11.74 -30.62
C GLN A 195 -6.60 10.28 -30.91
N ALA A 196 -6.32 9.51 -29.86
CA ALA A 196 -5.95 8.09 -29.95
C ALA A 196 -7.14 7.14 -30.24
N PHE A 197 -8.37 7.64 -30.24
CA PHE A 197 -9.57 6.81 -30.37
C PHE A 197 -9.74 6.21 -31.78
N CYS A 198 -9.89 4.88 -31.86
CA CYS A 198 -10.14 4.13 -33.09
C CYS A 198 -11.33 3.15 -33.00
N GLY A 199 -12.25 3.36 -32.04
CA GLY A 199 -13.41 2.49 -31.79
C GLY A 199 -14.64 2.81 -32.64
N SER A 200 -15.75 2.10 -32.37
CA SER A 200 -17.05 2.30 -33.04
C SER A 200 -17.78 3.56 -32.56
N ASP A 201 -18.82 3.98 -33.30
CA ASP A 201 -19.67 5.13 -32.94
C ASP A 201 -20.28 5.01 -31.53
N ALA A 202 -20.73 3.81 -31.15
CA ALA A 202 -21.25 3.57 -29.79
C ALA A 202 -20.19 3.80 -28.70
N ARG A 203 -18.92 3.44 -28.96
CA ARG A 203 -17.80 3.72 -28.04
C ARG A 203 -17.40 5.19 -28.07
N ARG A 204 -17.57 5.86 -29.21
CA ARG A 204 -17.36 7.30 -29.34
C ARG A 204 -18.33 8.09 -28.47
N GLU A 205 -19.60 7.70 -28.41
CA GLU A 205 -20.59 8.32 -27.52
C GLU A 205 -20.20 8.21 -26.03
N VAL A 206 -19.71 7.03 -25.61
CA VAL A 206 -19.19 6.80 -24.25
C VAL A 206 -17.98 7.69 -23.97
N LEU A 207 -17.06 7.80 -24.93
CA LEU A 207 -15.90 8.68 -24.82
C LEU A 207 -16.36 10.14 -24.68
N ASP A 208 -17.18 10.63 -25.60
CA ASP A 208 -17.62 12.02 -25.60
C ASP A 208 -18.39 12.37 -24.31
N ALA A 209 -19.14 11.43 -23.72
CA ALA A 209 -19.74 11.61 -22.40
C ALA A 209 -18.68 11.75 -21.29
N ALA A 210 -17.65 10.91 -21.28
CA ALA A 210 -16.55 11.00 -20.32
C ALA A 210 -15.75 12.32 -20.49
N LEU A 211 -15.51 12.74 -21.74
CA LEU A 211 -14.81 13.99 -22.05
C LEU A 211 -15.59 15.23 -21.59
N ARG A 212 -16.93 15.21 -21.70
CA ARG A 212 -17.81 16.29 -21.22
C ARG A 212 -17.78 16.44 -19.71
N ASP A 213 -17.79 15.34 -18.97
CA ASP A 213 -17.77 15.36 -17.51
C ASP A 213 -16.38 15.72 -16.96
N GLY A 214 -15.33 15.43 -17.74
CA GLY A 214 -13.95 15.78 -17.41
C GLY A 214 -13.37 14.92 -16.28
N LEU A 215 -12.21 15.34 -15.77
CA LEU A 215 -11.59 14.66 -14.64
C LEU A 215 -12.16 15.15 -13.30
N PRO A 216 -12.28 14.28 -12.29
CA PRO A 216 -12.78 14.63 -10.98
C PRO A 216 -11.80 15.57 -10.26
N ALA A 217 -12.36 16.61 -9.64
CA ALA A 217 -11.60 17.53 -8.80
C ALA A 217 -11.37 16.94 -7.39
N ALA A 218 -10.36 17.44 -6.67
CA ALA A 218 -10.05 17.02 -5.30
C ALA A 218 -11.17 17.25 -4.26
N ARG A 219 -12.22 18.00 -4.60
CA ARG A 219 -13.43 18.14 -3.77
C ARG A 219 -14.35 16.91 -3.84
N ASN A 220 -14.17 16.06 -4.85
CA ASN A 220 -14.89 14.79 -4.93
C ASN A 220 -14.33 13.85 -3.85
N GLU A 221 -15.21 13.33 -2.99
CA GLU A 221 -14.87 12.42 -1.89
C GLU A 221 -13.96 11.27 -2.34
N ALA A 222 -14.25 10.64 -3.49
CA ALA A 222 -13.49 9.51 -4.02
C ALA A 222 -12.08 9.89 -4.49
N TRP A 223 -11.78 11.18 -4.65
CA TRP A 223 -10.52 11.73 -5.17
C TRP A 223 -9.87 12.73 -4.20
N LYS A 224 -10.40 12.86 -2.98
CA LYS A 224 -9.94 13.81 -1.96
C LYS A 224 -8.43 13.77 -1.72
N TYR A 225 -7.88 12.57 -1.64
CA TYR A 225 -6.46 12.35 -1.35
C TYR A 225 -5.62 12.14 -2.61
N THR A 226 -6.23 11.95 -3.79
CA THR A 226 -5.54 11.58 -5.03
C THR A 226 -5.70 12.66 -6.09
N SER A 227 -4.74 13.59 -6.13
CA SER A 227 -4.78 14.71 -7.07
C SER A 227 -4.37 14.31 -8.49
N LEU A 228 -5.25 14.54 -9.47
CA LEU A 228 -4.99 14.30 -10.89
C LEU A 228 -4.28 15.44 -11.63
N ARG A 229 -4.01 16.59 -10.98
CA ARG A 229 -3.44 17.80 -11.60
C ARG A 229 -2.14 17.58 -12.39
N GLN A 230 -1.27 16.67 -11.94
CA GLN A 230 -0.03 16.36 -12.67
C GLN A 230 -0.31 15.50 -13.89
N LEU A 231 -1.22 14.54 -13.77
CA LEU A 231 -1.61 13.67 -14.86
C LEU A 231 -2.34 14.43 -15.96
N GLU A 232 -3.21 15.39 -15.60
CA GLU A 232 -3.93 16.28 -16.52
C GLU A 232 -3.04 16.98 -17.55
N ARG A 233 -1.78 17.24 -17.20
CA ARG A 233 -0.81 17.96 -18.03
C ARG A 233 0.01 17.04 -18.95
N ARG A 234 -0.10 15.71 -18.78
CA ARG A 234 0.59 14.73 -19.60
C ARG A 234 -0.26 14.40 -20.82
N ALA A 235 0.41 14.16 -21.94
CA ALA A 235 -0.20 13.61 -23.14
C ALA A 235 0.40 12.23 -23.40
N PHE A 236 -0.42 11.30 -23.88
CA PHE A 236 0.01 9.94 -24.17
C PHE A 236 -0.36 9.56 -25.61
N ALA A 237 0.55 8.89 -26.30
CA ALA A 237 0.23 8.25 -27.57
C ALA A 237 -0.44 6.89 -27.31
N ALA A 238 -1.26 6.43 -28.26
CA ALA A 238 -1.83 5.09 -28.19
C ALA A 238 -0.71 4.03 -28.25
N ALA A 239 -0.90 2.92 -27.54
CA ALA A 239 0.00 1.77 -27.70
C ALA A 239 0.08 1.30 -29.17
N PRO A 240 1.29 1.09 -29.71
CA PRO A 240 1.46 0.62 -31.08
C PRO A 240 0.79 -0.76 -31.26
N LEU A 241 0.44 -1.15 -32.48
CA LEU A 241 -0.20 -2.46 -32.75
C LEU A 241 0.72 -3.64 -32.41
N GLN A 242 2.03 -3.43 -32.48
CA GLN A 242 3.05 -4.40 -32.09
C GLN A 242 3.92 -3.81 -30.99
N GLY A 243 4.05 -4.54 -29.88
CA GLY A 243 4.94 -4.15 -28.79
C GLY A 243 6.42 -4.25 -29.18
N PRO A 244 7.32 -3.57 -28.46
CA PRO A 244 8.75 -3.78 -28.61
C PRO A 244 9.15 -5.19 -28.18
N ALA A 245 10.31 -5.66 -28.63
CA ALA A 245 10.86 -6.94 -28.18
C ALA A 245 11.16 -6.90 -26.67
N LEU A 246 10.79 -7.99 -25.98
CA LEU A 246 11.12 -8.22 -24.57
C LEU A 246 12.12 -9.38 -24.49
N ASP A 247 13.15 -9.24 -23.66
CA ASP A 247 14.07 -10.34 -23.38
C ASP A 247 13.34 -11.45 -22.61
N ALA A 248 13.30 -12.64 -23.21
CA ALA A 248 12.64 -13.82 -22.64
C ALA A 248 13.25 -14.26 -21.29
N SER A 249 14.51 -13.92 -21.01
CA SER A 249 15.16 -14.23 -19.73
C SER A 249 14.43 -13.62 -18.52
N LEU A 250 13.74 -12.50 -18.73
CA LEU A 250 12.94 -11.82 -17.70
C LEU A 250 11.71 -12.62 -17.26
N LEU A 251 11.35 -13.66 -18.03
CA LEU A 251 10.19 -14.51 -17.80
C LEU A 251 10.56 -15.89 -17.24
N GLU A 252 11.85 -16.20 -17.02
CA GLU A 252 12.30 -17.52 -16.55
C GLU A 252 11.64 -17.95 -15.22
N ASP A 253 11.40 -16.98 -14.32
CA ASP A 253 10.76 -17.20 -13.03
C ASP A 253 9.21 -17.24 -13.08
N ILE A 254 8.61 -17.13 -14.27
CA ILE A 254 7.15 -17.11 -14.47
C ILE A 254 6.75 -18.33 -15.30
N PRO A 255 6.19 -19.40 -14.70
CA PRO A 255 5.92 -20.66 -15.41
C PRO A 255 4.79 -20.54 -16.43
N ALA A 256 4.67 -21.51 -17.34
CA ALA A 256 3.47 -21.72 -18.15
C ALA A 256 2.37 -22.42 -17.32
N PRO A 257 1.06 -22.26 -17.65
CA PRO A 257 0.52 -21.50 -18.76
C PRO A 257 0.59 -19.98 -18.52
N ARG A 258 1.07 -19.22 -19.50
CA ARG A 258 1.26 -17.77 -19.42
C ARG A 258 0.83 -17.05 -20.69
N LEU A 259 0.23 -15.88 -20.52
CA LEU A 259 -0.10 -14.93 -21.58
C LEU A 259 0.67 -13.63 -21.33
N VAL A 260 1.43 -13.17 -22.33
CA VAL A 260 2.36 -12.05 -22.19
C VAL A 260 1.89 -10.86 -23.01
N PHE A 261 1.81 -9.70 -22.37
CA PHE A 261 1.54 -8.41 -22.99
C PHE A 261 2.75 -7.50 -22.83
N VAL A 262 3.21 -6.90 -23.93
CA VAL A 262 4.31 -5.92 -23.93
C VAL A 262 3.79 -4.58 -24.44
N ASN A 263 3.91 -3.53 -23.63
CA ASN A 263 3.39 -2.19 -23.91
C ASN A 263 1.92 -2.20 -24.36
N GLY A 264 1.10 -3.01 -23.69
CA GLY A 264 -0.33 -3.11 -23.97
C GLY A 264 -0.75 -4.15 -25.00
N ARG A 265 0.19 -4.76 -25.75
CA ARG A 265 -0.13 -5.71 -26.83
C ARG A 265 0.27 -7.13 -26.52
N LEU A 266 -0.56 -8.09 -26.94
CA LEU A 266 -0.25 -9.51 -26.83
C LEU A 266 1.03 -9.84 -27.62
N ASP A 267 1.97 -10.49 -26.96
CA ASP A 267 3.13 -11.12 -27.58
C ASP A 267 2.90 -12.63 -27.65
N ALA A 268 2.51 -13.12 -28.84
CA ALA A 268 2.23 -14.53 -29.05
C ALA A 268 3.48 -15.41 -28.98
N ALA A 269 4.68 -14.86 -29.22
CA ALA A 269 5.92 -15.64 -29.21
C ALA A 269 6.40 -15.91 -27.77
N LEU A 270 6.09 -15.01 -26.83
CA LEU A 270 6.39 -15.17 -25.41
C LEU A 270 5.26 -15.82 -24.60
N SER A 271 4.09 -16.00 -25.21
CA SER A 271 2.93 -16.65 -24.61
C SER A 271 2.94 -18.16 -24.83
N ASP A 272 2.60 -18.93 -23.80
CA ASP A 272 2.43 -20.38 -23.88
C ASP A 272 1.28 -20.80 -22.97
N VAL A 273 0.18 -21.22 -23.58
CA VAL A 273 -1.07 -21.59 -22.87
C VAL A 273 -1.46 -23.05 -23.11
N GLN A 274 -0.56 -23.87 -23.66
CA GLN A 274 -0.85 -25.25 -24.07
C GLN A 274 -1.17 -26.17 -22.88
N ALA A 275 -0.68 -25.84 -21.69
CA ALA A 275 -0.92 -26.59 -20.46
C ALA A 275 -2.31 -26.37 -19.85
N LEU A 276 -3.17 -25.51 -20.43
CA LEU A 276 -4.53 -25.33 -19.95
C LEU A 276 -5.38 -26.59 -20.25
N PRO A 277 -6.16 -27.08 -19.27
CA PRO A 277 -6.97 -28.28 -19.47
C PRO A 277 -8.15 -28.03 -20.42
N ALA A 278 -8.73 -29.11 -20.92
CA ALA A 278 -9.99 -29.06 -21.65
C ALA A 278 -11.09 -28.39 -20.80
N GLY A 279 -11.93 -27.58 -21.43
CA GLY A 279 -12.95 -26.78 -20.76
C GLY A 279 -12.48 -25.41 -20.27
N VAL A 280 -11.21 -25.03 -20.52
CA VAL A 280 -10.73 -23.66 -20.36
C VAL A 280 -10.63 -22.98 -21.71
N GLN A 281 -11.42 -21.92 -21.90
CA GLN A 281 -11.45 -21.11 -23.11
C GLN A 281 -10.73 -19.80 -22.82
N LEU A 282 -9.59 -19.58 -23.46
CA LEU A 282 -8.76 -18.39 -23.30
C LEU A 282 -8.50 -17.74 -24.66
N GLN A 283 -8.84 -16.46 -24.80
CA GLN A 283 -8.55 -15.68 -25.99
C GLN A 283 -8.29 -14.20 -25.64
N PRO A 284 -7.52 -13.47 -26.47
CA PRO A 284 -7.38 -12.03 -26.31
C PRO A 284 -8.70 -11.30 -26.60
N LEU A 285 -8.88 -10.13 -26.00
CA LEU A 285 -10.08 -9.32 -26.23
C LEU A 285 -10.19 -8.87 -27.70
N SER A 286 -9.05 -8.59 -28.32
CA SER A 286 -8.99 -8.19 -29.73
C SER A 286 -9.59 -9.25 -30.67
N ALA A 287 -9.37 -10.55 -30.39
CA ALA A 287 -10.00 -11.65 -31.13
C ALA A 287 -11.50 -11.73 -30.84
N ALA A 288 -11.90 -11.68 -29.56
CA ALA A 288 -13.30 -11.74 -29.16
C ALA A 288 -14.15 -10.59 -29.75
N LEU A 289 -13.53 -9.42 -29.95
CA LEU A 289 -14.14 -8.27 -30.61
C LEU A 289 -14.37 -8.46 -32.11
N ALA A 290 -13.49 -9.21 -32.79
CA ALA A 290 -13.62 -9.51 -34.21
C ALA A 290 -14.76 -10.50 -34.49
N ASP A 291 -15.03 -11.42 -33.57
CA ASP A 291 -16.02 -12.49 -33.72
C ASP A 291 -17.48 -12.06 -33.44
N GLY A 292 -17.70 -10.82 -32.97
CA GLY A 292 -18.96 -10.08 -33.17
C GLY A 292 -20.16 -10.32 -32.24
N GLU A 293 -20.37 -11.48 -31.62
CA GLU A 293 -21.68 -11.75 -30.95
C GLU A 293 -21.71 -11.68 -29.41
N ASP A 294 -20.60 -11.97 -28.71
CA ASP A 294 -20.59 -12.13 -27.24
C ASP A 294 -19.78 -11.06 -26.48
N ALA A 295 -18.69 -10.53 -27.07
CA ALA A 295 -17.82 -9.54 -26.43
C ALA A 295 -18.50 -8.18 -26.23
N VAL A 296 -19.48 -7.84 -27.07
CA VAL A 296 -20.17 -6.54 -27.08
C VAL A 296 -21.08 -6.34 -25.86
N ARG A 297 -21.76 -7.39 -25.38
CA ARG A 297 -22.61 -7.29 -24.17
C ARG A 297 -21.81 -7.03 -22.91
N PHE A 298 -20.60 -7.61 -22.84
CA PHE A 298 -19.67 -7.46 -21.73
C PHE A 298 -19.00 -6.08 -21.70
N LEU A 299 -18.59 -5.59 -22.87
CA LEU A 299 -18.04 -4.24 -23.04
C LEU A 299 -19.08 -3.15 -22.79
N GLY A 300 -20.36 -3.46 -23.00
CA GLY A 300 -21.50 -2.58 -22.81
C GLY A 300 -21.87 -2.26 -21.35
N ARG A 301 -21.23 -2.86 -20.33
CA ARG A 301 -21.39 -2.42 -18.93
C ARG A 301 -21.03 -0.93 -18.83
N ARG A 302 -22.01 -0.10 -18.49
CA ARG A 302 -21.86 1.34 -18.39
C ARG A 302 -21.45 1.72 -16.97
N TYR A 303 -20.39 2.52 -16.89
CA TYR A 303 -20.05 3.26 -15.69
C TYR A 303 -20.72 4.62 -15.82
N GLU A 304 -21.61 4.94 -14.88
CA GLU A 304 -22.48 6.12 -14.99
C GLU A 304 -22.02 7.25 -14.09
N ARG A 305 -21.26 6.94 -13.03
CA ARG A 305 -20.84 7.95 -12.06
C ARG A 305 -19.65 8.74 -12.58
N SER A 306 -19.66 10.05 -12.33
CA SER A 306 -18.61 10.97 -12.79
C SER A 306 -17.24 10.64 -12.18
N GLU A 307 -17.21 10.10 -10.96
CA GLU A 307 -15.98 9.71 -10.27
C GLU A 307 -15.32 8.44 -10.84
N GLU A 308 -16.05 7.64 -11.63
CA GLU A 308 -15.56 6.42 -12.27
C GLU A 308 -14.89 6.69 -13.63
N ILE A 309 -14.29 7.87 -13.78
CA ILE A 309 -13.81 8.39 -15.07
C ILE A 309 -12.86 7.42 -15.80
N PHE A 310 -11.95 6.76 -15.09
CA PHE A 310 -11.01 5.81 -15.71
C PHE A 310 -11.70 4.52 -16.16
N ALA A 311 -12.74 4.08 -15.47
CA ALA A 311 -13.56 2.95 -15.90
C ALA A 311 -14.38 3.32 -17.16
N ARG A 312 -14.89 4.55 -17.23
CA ARG A 312 -15.58 5.10 -18.43
C ARG A 312 -14.64 5.23 -19.63
N LEU A 313 -13.45 5.79 -19.41
CA LEU A 313 -12.40 5.85 -20.43
C LEU A 313 -11.99 4.46 -20.90
N ASN A 314 -11.84 3.50 -19.99
CA ASN A 314 -11.57 2.11 -20.35
C ASN A 314 -12.71 1.51 -21.19
N ALA A 315 -13.97 1.74 -20.82
CA ALA A 315 -15.12 1.27 -21.59
C ALA A 315 -15.13 1.82 -23.02
N ALA A 316 -14.66 3.05 -23.22
CA ALA A 316 -14.53 3.66 -24.53
C ALA A 316 -13.27 3.22 -25.30
N LEU A 317 -12.12 3.03 -24.64
CA LEU A 317 -10.80 2.94 -25.27
C LEU A 317 -10.20 1.53 -25.26
N ALA A 318 -10.69 0.59 -24.44
CA ALA A 318 -10.14 -0.76 -24.37
C ALA A 318 -10.21 -1.50 -25.70
N ASP A 319 -9.06 -1.96 -26.19
CA ASP A 319 -8.90 -2.65 -27.47
C ASP A 319 -8.18 -4.00 -27.32
N GLU A 320 -7.65 -4.27 -26.13
CA GLU A 320 -6.95 -5.52 -25.82
C GLU A 320 -7.25 -5.99 -24.40
N GLY A 321 -6.95 -7.24 -24.09
CA GLY A 321 -7.18 -7.82 -22.77
C GLY A 321 -7.32 -9.33 -22.82
N VAL A 322 -8.10 -9.87 -21.90
CA VAL A 322 -8.17 -11.33 -21.68
C VAL A 322 -9.63 -11.71 -21.52
N VAL A 323 -10.10 -12.65 -22.32
CA VAL A 323 -11.41 -13.29 -22.12
C VAL A 323 -11.16 -14.75 -21.77
N LEU A 324 -11.46 -15.08 -20.52
CA LEU A 324 -11.25 -16.39 -19.92
C LEU A 324 -12.56 -16.95 -19.40
N ARG A 325 -12.95 -18.13 -19.90
CA ARG A 325 -14.12 -18.87 -19.43
C ARG A 325 -13.68 -20.27 -19.03
N VAL A 326 -14.17 -20.73 -17.87
CA VAL A 326 -13.90 -22.06 -17.34
C VAL A 326 -15.24 -22.78 -17.17
N ASP A 327 -15.37 -23.91 -17.87
CA ASP A 327 -16.60 -24.70 -17.91
C ASP A 327 -16.93 -25.36 -16.56
N GLU A 328 -18.17 -25.84 -16.43
CA GLU A 328 -18.71 -26.41 -15.19
C GLU A 328 -17.86 -27.57 -14.66
N GLY A 329 -17.55 -27.53 -13.37
CA GLY A 329 -16.78 -28.57 -12.66
C GLY A 329 -15.29 -28.66 -13.01
N VAL A 330 -14.79 -27.87 -13.97
CA VAL A 330 -13.37 -27.92 -14.38
C VAL A 330 -12.47 -27.42 -13.25
N GLN A 331 -11.48 -28.24 -12.88
CA GLN A 331 -10.46 -27.89 -11.89
C GLN A 331 -9.14 -27.58 -12.60
N VAL A 332 -8.62 -26.37 -12.42
CA VAL A 332 -7.34 -25.96 -12.99
C VAL A 332 -6.27 -25.95 -11.88
N ASP A 333 -5.41 -26.97 -11.90
CA ASP A 333 -4.40 -27.17 -10.86
C ASP A 333 -3.26 -26.14 -10.91
N VAL A 334 -2.86 -25.73 -12.12
CA VAL A 334 -1.76 -24.78 -12.34
C VAL A 334 -2.34 -23.39 -12.64
N PRO A 335 -1.93 -22.35 -11.90
CA PRO A 335 -2.47 -21.00 -12.12
C PRO A 335 -2.04 -20.43 -13.48
N LEU A 336 -2.98 -19.77 -14.17
CA LEU A 336 -2.71 -18.98 -15.37
C LEU A 336 -1.91 -17.74 -14.99
N GLN A 337 -0.76 -17.53 -15.64
CA GLN A 337 0.05 -16.34 -15.45
C GLN A 337 -0.34 -15.28 -16.50
N LEU A 338 -0.71 -14.09 -16.06
CA LEU A 338 -0.92 -12.93 -16.93
C LEU A 338 0.23 -11.97 -16.73
N VAL A 339 1.06 -11.78 -17.76
CA VAL A 339 2.26 -10.96 -17.66
C VAL A 339 2.06 -9.66 -18.44
N PHE A 340 2.23 -8.53 -17.78
CA PHE A 340 2.17 -7.20 -18.36
C PHE A 340 3.53 -6.51 -18.17
N ALA A 341 4.34 -6.55 -19.21
CA ALA A 341 5.64 -5.91 -19.25
C ALA A 341 5.53 -4.54 -19.94
N SER A 342 6.10 -3.51 -19.33
CA SER A 342 6.30 -2.22 -19.99
C SER A 342 7.79 -2.02 -20.31
N VAL A 343 8.13 -1.74 -21.56
CA VAL A 343 9.49 -1.43 -21.99
C VAL A 343 9.57 0.07 -22.25
N ALA A 344 10.62 0.71 -21.73
CA ALA A 344 10.86 2.13 -21.93
C ALA A 344 11.05 2.47 -23.41
N GLY A 345 10.53 3.62 -23.83
CA GLY A 345 10.69 4.18 -25.17
C GLY A 345 10.65 5.70 -25.11
N ASP A 346 10.77 6.35 -26.28
CA ASP A 346 10.89 7.81 -26.38
C ASP A 346 9.56 8.56 -26.19
N THR A 347 8.44 7.85 -26.29
CA THR A 347 7.09 8.42 -26.22
C THR A 347 6.33 7.83 -25.04
N ASP A 348 5.65 8.69 -24.28
CA ASP A 348 4.74 8.26 -23.22
C ASP A 348 3.51 7.57 -23.84
N LEU A 349 3.25 6.32 -23.46
CA LEU A 349 2.16 5.50 -24.03
C LEU A 349 0.97 5.37 -23.09
N ALA A 350 -0.23 5.23 -23.64
CA ALA A 350 -1.41 4.79 -22.91
C ALA A 350 -1.99 3.52 -23.54
N TRP A 351 -2.38 2.57 -22.69
CA TRP A 351 -3.14 1.39 -23.11
C TRP A 351 -4.27 1.10 -22.13
N HIS A 352 -5.30 0.46 -22.68
CA HIS A 352 -6.54 0.19 -21.99
C HIS A 352 -6.85 -1.29 -22.11
N HIS A 353 -6.68 -2.03 -21.01
CA HIS A 353 -6.98 -3.46 -20.99
C HIS A 353 -8.36 -3.72 -20.41
N ARG A 354 -9.10 -4.65 -20.99
CA ARG A 354 -10.35 -5.15 -20.41
C ARG A 354 -10.37 -6.67 -20.33
N HIS A 355 -10.47 -7.18 -19.12
CA HIS A 355 -10.43 -8.60 -18.81
C HIS A 355 -11.80 -9.11 -18.36
N LEU A 356 -12.16 -10.32 -18.79
CA LEU A 356 -13.29 -11.10 -18.29
C LEU A 356 -12.73 -12.44 -17.79
N ILE A 357 -13.05 -12.78 -16.54
CA ILE A 357 -12.85 -14.11 -15.98
C ILE A 357 -14.22 -14.63 -15.57
N GLU A 358 -14.65 -15.72 -16.18
CA GLU A 358 -15.91 -16.38 -15.87
C GLU A 358 -15.66 -17.83 -15.45
N LEU A 359 -16.00 -18.15 -14.21
CA LEU A 359 -15.99 -19.51 -13.69
C LEU A 359 -17.43 -20.01 -13.60
N ARG A 360 -17.73 -21.09 -14.30
CA ARG A 360 -19.03 -21.77 -14.21
C ARG A 360 -19.13 -22.60 -12.92
N THR A 361 -20.31 -23.17 -12.67
CA THR A 361 -20.62 -23.85 -11.42
C THR A 361 -19.54 -24.87 -11.04
N GLY A 362 -19.08 -24.86 -9.79
CA GLY A 362 -18.07 -25.80 -9.29
C GLY A 362 -16.67 -25.68 -9.93
N ALA A 363 -16.43 -24.71 -10.82
CA ALA A 363 -15.13 -24.54 -11.47
C ALA A 363 -14.10 -23.90 -10.52
N SER A 364 -12.82 -24.23 -10.70
CA SER A 364 -11.72 -23.71 -9.88
C SER A 364 -10.56 -23.25 -10.74
N LEU A 365 -10.07 -22.03 -10.49
CA LEU A 365 -8.97 -21.43 -11.25
C LEU A 365 -8.06 -20.58 -10.35
N GLY A 366 -6.75 -20.73 -10.55
CA GLY A 366 -5.75 -19.77 -10.11
C GLY A 366 -5.34 -18.80 -11.22
N VAL A 367 -5.19 -17.51 -10.90
CA VAL A 367 -4.64 -16.48 -11.79
C VAL A 367 -3.57 -15.69 -11.05
N VAL A 368 -2.44 -15.43 -11.71
CA VAL A 368 -1.39 -14.57 -11.18
C VAL A 368 -1.05 -13.48 -12.20
N GLU A 369 -1.33 -12.23 -11.84
CA GLU A 369 -0.96 -11.05 -12.63
C GLU A 369 0.45 -10.56 -12.22
N HIS A 370 1.35 -10.47 -13.20
CA HIS A 370 2.69 -9.91 -13.05
C HIS A 370 2.78 -8.61 -13.84
N ARG A 371 3.00 -7.48 -13.18
CA ARG A 371 3.17 -6.18 -13.84
C ARG A 371 4.54 -5.60 -13.49
N PHE A 372 5.40 -5.40 -14.48
CA PHE A 372 6.75 -4.87 -14.26
C PHE A 372 7.25 -4.03 -15.42
N SER A 373 8.27 -3.20 -15.14
CA SER A 373 8.90 -2.34 -16.14
C SER A 373 10.35 -2.72 -16.44
N VAL A 374 10.73 -2.63 -17.71
CA VAL A 374 12.12 -2.64 -18.19
C VAL A 374 12.53 -1.21 -18.52
N GLY A 375 13.50 -0.70 -17.77
CA GLY A 375 13.89 0.71 -17.82
C GLY A 375 12.85 1.64 -17.17
N ASP A 376 13.04 2.95 -17.32
CA ASP A 376 12.16 3.97 -16.76
C ASP A 376 10.97 4.27 -17.68
N SER A 377 10.14 3.26 -17.93
CA SER A 377 9.00 3.35 -18.84
C SER A 377 7.94 4.32 -18.32
N ALA A 378 7.66 5.38 -19.06
CA ALA A 378 6.62 6.34 -18.74
C ALA A 378 5.35 6.01 -19.53
N HIS A 379 4.33 5.53 -18.84
CA HIS A 379 3.08 5.13 -19.48
C HIS A 379 1.89 5.26 -18.54
N LEU A 380 0.69 5.20 -19.12
CA LEU A 380 -0.57 5.06 -18.42
C LEU A 380 -1.15 3.67 -18.74
N ASP A 381 -1.28 2.83 -17.71
CA ASP A 381 -2.03 1.58 -17.81
C ASP A 381 -3.39 1.72 -17.13
N ASN A 382 -4.45 1.55 -17.90
CA ASN A 382 -5.82 1.58 -17.39
C ASN A 382 -6.47 0.22 -17.63
N THR A 383 -6.49 -0.64 -16.61
CA THR A 383 -7.00 -2.00 -16.70
C THR A 383 -8.27 -2.18 -15.89
N VAL A 384 -9.30 -2.74 -16.52
CA VAL A 384 -10.54 -3.17 -15.89
C VAL A 384 -10.67 -4.69 -16.00
N LEU A 385 -10.90 -5.37 -14.88
CA LEU A 385 -11.18 -6.79 -14.82
C LEU A 385 -12.57 -7.02 -14.27
N HIS A 386 -13.36 -7.85 -14.97
CA HIS A 386 -14.61 -8.36 -14.44
C HIS A 386 -14.46 -9.84 -14.12
N ALA A 387 -14.84 -10.22 -12.90
CA ALA A 387 -14.83 -11.61 -12.47
C ALA A 387 -16.26 -12.06 -12.15
N HIS A 388 -16.74 -13.11 -12.81
CA HIS A 388 -18.00 -13.78 -12.49
C HIS A 388 -17.66 -15.15 -11.92
N VAL A 389 -17.95 -15.35 -10.64
CA VAL A 389 -17.68 -16.60 -9.93
C VAL A 389 -19.02 -17.26 -9.61
N ALA A 390 -19.38 -18.29 -10.39
CA ALA A 390 -20.65 -18.97 -10.25
C ALA A 390 -20.72 -19.83 -8.98
N ARG A 391 -21.85 -20.51 -8.82
CA ARG A 391 -22.15 -21.31 -7.63
C ARG A 391 -21.06 -22.35 -7.37
N ASP A 392 -20.65 -22.52 -6.12
CA ASP A 392 -19.63 -23.51 -5.71
C ASP A 392 -18.25 -23.32 -6.40
N ALA A 393 -18.04 -22.22 -7.14
CA ALA A 393 -16.81 -21.97 -7.88
C ALA A 393 -15.76 -21.24 -7.01
N VAL A 394 -14.47 -21.46 -7.32
CA VAL A 394 -13.36 -20.93 -6.55
C VAL A 394 -12.38 -20.18 -7.46
N LEU A 395 -12.24 -18.87 -7.24
CA LEU A 395 -11.21 -18.07 -7.89
C LEU A 395 -10.09 -17.77 -6.89
N LYS A 396 -8.84 -18.07 -7.26
CA LYS A 396 -7.64 -17.65 -6.52
C LYS A 396 -6.87 -16.67 -7.39
N HIS A 397 -6.65 -15.46 -6.92
CA HIS A 397 -6.05 -14.39 -7.73
C HIS A 397 -4.95 -13.68 -6.96
N ALA A 398 -3.73 -13.68 -7.48
CA ALA A 398 -2.66 -12.84 -6.97
C ALA A 398 -2.24 -11.79 -8.01
N ARG A 399 -1.93 -10.57 -7.58
CA ARG A 399 -1.35 -9.54 -8.43
C ARG A 399 -0.10 -8.97 -7.79
N VAL A 400 0.98 -8.88 -8.57
CA VAL A 400 2.18 -8.13 -8.21
C VAL A 400 2.41 -7.01 -9.21
N GLN A 401 2.44 -5.79 -8.71
CA GLN A 401 2.68 -4.58 -9.50
C GLN A 401 3.99 -3.94 -9.03
N ALA A 402 5.00 -3.94 -9.90
CA ALA A 402 6.33 -3.39 -9.67
C ALA A 402 6.72 -2.47 -10.85
N GLY A 403 5.93 -1.40 -11.00
CA GLY A 403 6.08 -0.41 -12.06
C GLY A 403 7.20 0.61 -11.88
N SER A 404 7.56 1.30 -12.96
CA SER A 404 8.59 2.35 -12.96
C SER A 404 8.20 3.56 -12.10
N ALA A 405 9.14 4.46 -11.82
CA ALA A 405 8.85 5.70 -11.09
C ALA A 405 8.10 6.75 -11.94
N ARG A 406 7.83 6.48 -13.22
CA ARG A 406 7.09 7.36 -14.16
C ARG A 406 5.75 6.79 -14.64
N GLN A 407 5.45 5.54 -14.28
CA GLN A 407 4.19 4.87 -14.60
C GLN A 407 3.02 5.50 -13.83
N THR A 408 1.87 5.58 -14.48
CA THR A 408 0.57 5.86 -13.85
C THR A 408 -0.36 4.67 -14.10
N SER A 409 -0.84 4.05 -13.03
CA SER A 409 -1.64 2.83 -13.09
C SER A 409 -3.02 3.04 -12.47
N PHE A 410 -4.06 2.70 -13.23
CA PHE A 410 -5.44 2.63 -12.77
C PHE A 410 -5.94 1.20 -12.99
N LEU A 411 -6.09 0.46 -11.90
CA LEU A 411 -6.51 -0.94 -11.91
C LEU A 411 -7.86 -1.04 -11.23
N ARG A 412 -8.86 -1.61 -11.89
CA ARG A 412 -10.16 -1.87 -11.30
C ARG A 412 -10.55 -3.32 -11.48
N THR A 413 -10.98 -3.97 -10.40
CA THR A 413 -11.65 -5.26 -10.46
C THR A 413 -13.07 -5.13 -9.95
N ASP A 414 -14.03 -5.59 -10.74
CA ASP A 414 -15.43 -5.69 -10.39
C ASP A 414 -15.83 -7.18 -10.41
N ALA A 415 -16.01 -7.77 -9.24
CA ALA A 415 -16.31 -9.19 -9.06
C ALA A 415 -17.76 -9.41 -8.58
N VAL A 416 -18.40 -10.47 -9.07
CA VAL A 416 -19.72 -10.94 -8.62
C VAL A 416 -19.59 -12.40 -8.20
N LEU A 417 -20.01 -12.69 -6.98
CA LEU A 417 -19.94 -14.02 -6.37
C LEU A 417 -21.36 -14.55 -6.18
N ALA A 418 -21.63 -15.70 -6.78
CA ALA A 418 -22.87 -16.43 -6.59
C ALA A 418 -22.83 -17.27 -5.30
N ARG A 419 -23.87 -18.07 -5.10
CA ARG A 419 -24.07 -18.87 -3.89
C ARG A 419 -22.91 -19.84 -3.66
N ASP A 420 -22.45 -19.96 -2.41
CA ASP A 420 -21.35 -20.86 -2.01
C ASP A 420 -20.02 -20.61 -2.78
N ALA A 421 -19.89 -19.49 -3.51
CA ALA A 421 -18.71 -19.13 -4.28
C ALA A 421 -17.60 -18.56 -3.38
N GLN A 422 -16.34 -18.81 -3.75
CA GLN A 422 -15.18 -18.32 -3.00
C GLN A 422 -14.25 -17.51 -3.88
N TYR A 423 -13.83 -16.34 -3.39
CA TYR A 423 -12.81 -15.53 -4.03
C TYR A 423 -11.66 -15.23 -3.07
N HIS A 424 -10.48 -15.76 -3.36
CA HIS A 424 -9.23 -15.52 -2.62
C HIS A 424 -8.34 -14.57 -3.41
N ARG A 425 -7.94 -13.44 -2.83
CA ARG A 425 -7.16 -12.40 -3.51
C ARG A 425 -5.97 -11.89 -2.71
N VAL A 426 -4.82 -11.71 -3.35
CA VAL A 426 -3.67 -10.98 -2.79
C VAL A 426 -3.15 -9.95 -3.78
N ASP A 427 -3.05 -8.69 -3.37
CA ASP A 427 -2.48 -7.61 -4.18
C ASP A 427 -1.20 -7.03 -3.55
N LEU A 428 -0.12 -6.98 -4.32
CA LEU A 428 1.14 -6.33 -3.96
C LEU A 428 1.35 -5.09 -4.84
N GLU A 429 1.22 -3.91 -4.26
CA GLU A 429 1.41 -2.61 -4.93
C GLU A 429 2.78 -2.04 -4.55
N LEU A 430 3.78 -2.29 -5.40
CA LEU A 430 5.21 -2.11 -5.13
C LEU A 430 5.88 -1.05 -6.01
N GLY A 431 5.17 -0.42 -6.95
CA GLY A 431 5.73 0.52 -7.92
C GLY A 431 4.73 1.55 -8.46
N ALA A 432 5.10 2.20 -9.57
CA ALA A 432 4.40 3.34 -10.17
C ALA A 432 4.59 4.68 -9.43
N ALA A 433 4.54 5.78 -10.20
CA ALA A 433 4.50 7.15 -9.65
C ALA A 433 3.17 7.42 -8.96
N LEU A 434 2.10 7.02 -9.64
CA LEU A 434 0.71 7.03 -9.17
C LEU A 434 0.14 5.64 -9.47
N SER A 435 -0.22 4.90 -8.43
CA SER A 435 -1.00 3.67 -8.52
C SER A 435 -2.33 3.90 -7.82
N ARG A 436 -3.43 3.62 -8.51
CA ARG A 436 -4.75 3.54 -7.91
C ARG A 436 -5.40 2.21 -8.28
N HIS A 437 -5.69 1.43 -7.26
CA HIS A 437 -6.34 0.14 -7.35
C HIS A 437 -7.73 0.18 -6.71
N GLU A 438 -8.74 -0.30 -7.44
CA GLU A 438 -10.10 -0.48 -6.95
C GLU A 438 -10.48 -1.97 -6.99
N LEU A 439 -10.89 -2.52 -5.85
CA LEU A 439 -11.45 -3.87 -5.73
C LEU A 439 -12.91 -3.76 -5.27
N ASN A 440 -13.83 -3.95 -6.20
CA ASN A 440 -15.26 -3.97 -5.94
C ASN A 440 -15.76 -5.41 -6.01
N VAL A 441 -16.43 -5.89 -4.96
CA VAL A 441 -16.93 -7.27 -4.88
C VAL A 441 -18.37 -7.26 -4.41
N ARG A 442 -19.25 -7.89 -5.18
CA ARG A 442 -20.66 -8.08 -4.85
C ARG A 442 -20.90 -9.53 -4.46
N LEU A 443 -21.28 -9.76 -3.20
CA LEU A 443 -21.63 -11.08 -2.67
C LEU A 443 -23.15 -11.27 -2.85
N GLU A 444 -23.54 -11.77 -4.02
CA GLU A 444 -24.94 -11.82 -4.49
C GLU A 444 -25.66 -13.14 -4.20
N GLY A 445 -24.93 -14.20 -3.85
CA GLY A 445 -25.52 -15.48 -3.45
C GLY A 445 -25.20 -15.85 -2.01
N ASP A 446 -26.11 -16.61 -1.39
CA ASP A 446 -25.98 -17.04 0.00
C ASP A 446 -24.66 -17.77 0.23
N ASN A 447 -24.06 -17.60 1.40
CA ASN A 447 -22.76 -18.19 1.77
C ASN A 447 -21.58 -17.83 0.85
N ALA A 448 -21.68 -16.79 0.00
CA ALA A 448 -20.54 -16.33 -0.77
C ALA A 448 -19.43 -15.79 0.16
N GLN A 449 -18.16 -16.07 -0.18
CA GLN A 449 -17.02 -15.72 0.66
C GLN A 449 -15.93 -14.99 -0.11
N LEU A 450 -15.40 -13.93 0.50
CA LEU A 450 -14.25 -13.18 0.03
C LEU A 450 -13.11 -13.23 1.05
N THR A 451 -11.90 -13.55 0.63
CA THR A 451 -10.69 -13.29 1.41
C THR A 451 -9.76 -12.45 0.55
N ALA A 452 -9.50 -11.20 0.92
CA ALA A 452 -8.69 -10.29 0.12
C ALA A 452 -7.65 -9.54 0.95
N ASN A 453 -6.38 -9.78 0.66
CA ASN A 453 -5.27 -9.19 1.39
C ASN A 453 -4.38 -8.34 0.47
N GLY A 454 -3.59 -7.44 1.04
CA GLY A 454 -2.59 -6.76 0.23
C GLY A 454 -1.58 -5.90 0.97
N VAL A 455 -0.60 -5.44 0.21
CA VAL A 455 0.49 -4.56 0.65
C VAL A 455 0.55 -3.34 -0.25
N LEU A 456 0.54 -2.15 0.35
CA LEU A 456 0.80 -0.87 -0.31
C LEU A 456 2.18 -0.37 0.13
N LEU A 457 3.14 -0.28 -0.79
CA LEU A 457 4.49 0.20 -0.50
C LEU A 457 4.76 1.57 -1.14
N GLY A 458 4.67 2.62 -0.33
CA GLY A 458 5.08 3.97 -0.66
C GLY A 458 6.56 4.22 -0.33
N ASN A 459 7.32 4.67 -1.32
CA ASN A 459 8.69 5.18 -1.14
C ASN A 459 8.97 6.36 -2.09
N GLY A 460 10.08 7.06 -1.88
CA GLY A 460 10.46 8.22 -2.70
C GLY A 460 9.38 9.32 -2.68
N ARG A 461 8.70 9.51 -3.81
CA ARG A 461 7.58 10.47 -4.00
C ARG A 461 6.32 9.80 -4.56
N ARG A 462 6.22 8.48 -4.43
CA ARG A 462 5.12 7.70 -5.00
C ARG A 462 3.80 8.00 -4.28
N HIS A 463 2.71 7.93 -5.04
CA HIS A 463 1.34 7.94 -4.55
C HIS A 463 0.72 6.57 -4.82
N VAL A 464 0.36 5.83 -3.78
CA VAL A 464 -0.23 4.50 -3.89
C VAL A 464 -1.58 4.52 -3.19
N GLU A 465 -2.64 4.15 -3.90
CA GLU A 465 -3.99 4.10 -3.38
C GLU A 465 -4.65 2.75 -3.64
N THR A 466 -5.23 2.15 -2.59
CA THR A 466 -6.16 1.04 -2.72
C THR A 466 -7.54 1.46 -2.22
N ARG A 467 -8.59 1.10 -2.96
CA ARG A 467 -9.98 1.28 -2.57
C ARG A 467 -10.72 -0.05 -2.65
N LEU A 468 -11.40 -0.40 -1.56
CA LEU A 468 -12.28 -1.56 -1.49
C LEU A 468 -13.74 -1.08 -1.48
N GLY A 469 -14.56 -1.77 -2.26
CA GLY A 469 -16.02 -1.62 -2.27
C GLY A 469 -16.68 -2.98 -2.18
N ILE A 470 -16.90 -3.46 -0.96
CA ILE A 470 -17.46 -4.78 -0.70
C ILE A 470 -18.95 -4.63 -0.37
N ASP A 471 -19.80 -5.31 -1.13
CA ASP A 471 -21.26 -5.20 -1.05
C ASP A 471 -21.87 -6.57 -0.72
N HIS A 472 -22.28 -6.73 0.54
CA HIS A 472 -22.99 -7.90 1.05
C HIS A 472 -24.48 -7.75 0.74
N ILE A 473 -24.98 -8.59 -0.15
CA ILE A 473 -26.35 -8.51 -0.70
C ILE A 473 -27.18 -9.72 -0.26
N ALA A 474 -26.57 -10.90 -0.24
CA ALA A 474 -27.21 -12.15 0.16
C ALA A 474 -26.93 -12.52 1.62
N ARG A 475 -27.61 -13.56 2.11
CA ARG A 475 -27.51 -14.02 3.48
C ARG A 475 -26.24 -14.83 3.73
N ASP A 476 -25.82 -14.86 4.99
CA ASP A 476 -24.71 -15.70 5.47
C ASP A 476 -23.40 -15.48 4.69
N THR A 477 -23.20 -14.29 4.12
CA THR A 477 -22.02 -13.94 3.33
C THR A 477 -20.86 -13.52 4.23
N ALA A 478 -19.62 -13.75 3.80
CA ALA A 478 -18.46 -13.45 4.63
C ALA A 478 -17.32 -12.74 3.88
N CYS A 479 -16.61 -11.84 4.57
CA CYS A 479 -15.36 -11.27 4.06
C CYS A 479 -14.26 -11.12 5.13
N GLU A 480 -13.03 -11.48 4.77
CA GLU A 480 -11.81 -11.23 5.56
C GLU A 480 -10.83 -10.37 4.74
N LEU A 481 -10.54 -9.16 5.24
CA LEU A 481 -9.78 -8.14 4.51
C LEU A 481 -8.55 -7.68 5.29
N LEU A 482 -7.35 -8.14 4.92
CA LEU A 482 -6.10 -7.79 5.62
C LEU A 482 -5.15 -6.94 4.76
N TRP A 483 -5.01 -5.66 5.10
CA TRP A 483 -4.20 -4.71 4.33
C TRP A 483 -3.07 -4.10 5.14
N ARG A 484 -1.90 -4.00 4.50
CA ARG A 484 -0.67 -3.45 5.10
C ARG A 484 -0.17 -2.27 4.30
N GLY A 485 -0.21 -1.08 4.88
CA GLY A 485 0.39 0.12 4.29
C GLY A 485 1.79 0.36 4.86
N VAL A 486 2.75 0.71 4.01
CA VAL A 486 4.07 1.18 4.43
C VAL A 486 4.42 2.43 3.65
N ALA A 487 4.73 3.52 4.35
CA ALA A 487 5.13 4.77 3.73
C ALA A 487 6.50 5.23 4.23
N ALA A 488 7.42 5.43 3.29
CA ALA A 488 8.77 5.92 3.52
C ALA A 488 9.05 7.18 2.68
N ASN A 489 10.11 7.91 3.05
CA ASN A 489 10.54 9.16 2.41
C ASN A 489 9.42 10.22 2.38
N ARG A 490 8.97 10.63 1.19
CA ARG A 490 7.90 11.61 0.93
C ARG A 490 6.75 10.98 0.14
N SER A 491 6.55 9.68 0.32
CA SER A 491 5.47 8.96 -0.32
C SER A 491 4.15 9.21 0.37
N ARG A 492 3.07 8.96 -0.38
CA ARG A 492 1.71 9.00 0.12
C ARG A 492 1.04 7.66 -0.13
N VAL A 493 0.51 7.06 0.92
CA VAL A 493 -0.26 5.82 0.86
C VAL A 493 -1.70 6.12 1.28
N VAL A 494 -2.65 5.76 0.44
CA VAL A 494 -4.08 5.99 0.68
C VAL A 494 -4.80 4.66 0.70
N PHE A 495 -5.60 4.41 1.72
CA PHE A 495 -6.43 3.21 1.82
C PHE A 495 -7.87 3.60 2.11
N HIS A 496 -8.80 3.18 1.26
CA HIS A 496 -10.23 3.28 1.52
C HIS A 496 -10.83 1.89 1.62
N GLY A 497 -11.44 1.55 2.74
CA GLY A 497 -12.03 0.23 2.98
C GLY A 497 -13.54 0.33 3.15
N GLY A 498 -14.32 0.28 2.07
CA GLY A 498 -15.78 0.34 2.14
C GLY A 498 -16.43 -1.04 2.21
N ILE A 499 -17.26 -1.26 3.23
CA ILE A 499 -18.14 -2.41 3.37
C ILE A 499 -19.58 -1.89 3.49
N GLN A 500 -20.45 -2.36 2.60
CA GLN A 500 -21.89 -2.14 2.61
C GLN A 500 -22.57 -3.47 2.89
N ILE A 501 -23.40 -3.54 3.93
CA ILE A 501 -24.27 -4.67 4.22
C ILE A 501 -25.70 -4.22 3.98
N ARG A 502 -26.35 -4.79 2.97
CA ARG A 502 -27.69 -4.37 2.54
C ARG A 502 -28.78 -4.97 3.42
N GLU A 503 -29.95 -4.32 3.39
CA GLU A 503 -31.18 -4.86 3.96
C GLU A 503 -31.43 -6.30 3.48
N GLY A 504 -31.65 -7.22 4.43
CA GLY A 504 -31.86 -8.64 4.17
C GLY A 504 -30.59 -9.51 4.06
N ALA A 505 -29.39 -8.93 4.17
CA ALA A 505 -28.12 -9.66 4.20
C ALA A 505 -27.78 -10.20 5.62
N ASP A 506 -28.77 -10.78 6.30
CA ASP A 506 -28.61 -11.34 7.63
C ASP A 506 -27.64 -12.52 7.64
N GLY A 507 -26.94 -12.71 8.75
CA GLY A 507 -25.87 -13.70 8.91
C GLY A 507 -24.51 -13.25 8.37
N THR A 508 -24.40 -12.00 7.90
CA THR A 508 -23.13 -11.47 7.38
C THR A 508 -22.01 -11.50 8.44
N ASP A 509 -20.82 -11.96 8.05
CA ASP A 509 -19.58 -11.91 8.85
C ASP A 509 -18.48 -11.15 8.09
N ALA A 510 -18.22 -9.90 8.45
CA ALA A 510 -17.33 -9.01 7.73
C ALA A 510 -16.22 -8.45 8.64
N ASN A 511 -14.97 -8.69 8.29
CA ASN A 511 -13.82 -8.19 9.04
C ASN A 511 -12.81 -7.47 8.13
N LEU A 512 -12.43 -6.26 8.52
CA LEU A 512 -11.40 -5.45 7.85
C LEU A 512 -10.32 -5.00 8.83
N SER A 513 -9.07 -5.31 8.53
CA SER A 513 -7.90 -4.84 9.28
C SER A 513 -6.90 -4.16 8.34
N ASN A 514 -6.78 -2.85 8.47
CA ASN A 514 -5.73 -2.07 7.80
C ASN A 514 -4.69 -1.56 8.81
N LYS A 515 -3.49 -2.14 8.80
CA LYS A 515 -2.39 -1.67 9.66
C LYS A 515 -1.37 -0.96 8.80
N ASN A 516 -0.81 0.14 9.29
CA ASN A 516 0.09 0.97 8.51
C ASN A 516 1.35 1.38 9.29
N LEU A 517 2.49 1.35 8.60
CA LEU A 517 3.79 1.77 9.13
C LEU A 517 4.27 3.06 8.46
N LEU A 518 4.48 4.10 9.28
CA LEU A 518 5.18 5.32 8.91
C LEU A 518 6.67 5.18 9.24
N LEU A 519 7.51 5.17 8.20
CA LEU A 519 8.96 4.99 8.34
C LEU A 519 9.76 6.29 8.19
N SER A 520 9.10 7.39 7.83
CA SER A 520 9.74 8.71 7.65
C SER A 520 8.81 9.82 8.11
N ALA A 521 9.40 10.93 8.59
CA ALA A 521 8.65 12.08 9.07
C ALA A 521 7.86 12.81 7.97
N ASP A 522 8.36 12.78 6.73
CA ASP A 522 7.71 13.42 5.57
C ASP A 522 6.74 12.47 4.83
N ALA A 523 6.53 11.25 5.33
CA ALA A 523 5.63 10.28 4.69
C ALA A 523 4.20 10.46 5.20
N GLU A 524 3.22 10.24 4.32
CA GLU A 524 1.81 10.40 4.62
C GLU A 524 1.04 9.09 4.43
N ILE A 525 0.15 8.78 5.37
CA ILE A 525 -0.80 7.68 5.25
C ILE A 525 -2.20 8.18 5.58
N ASP A 526 -3.09 8.10 4.60
CA ASP A 526 -4.51 8.40 4.76
C ASP A 526 -5.30 7.08 4.72
N THR A 527 -5.97 6.71 5.81
CA THR A 527 -6.79 5.50 5.87
C THR A 527 -8.22 5.82 6.28
N GLN A 528 -9.18 5.33 5.51
CA GLN A 528 -10.62 5.58 5.69
C GLN A 528 -11.39 4.26 5.53
N PRO A 529 -11.53 3.47 6.61
CA PRO A 529 -12.45 2.34 6.63
C PRO A 529 -13.87 2.85 6.88
N THR A 530 -14.83 2.44 6.05
CA THR A 530 -16.23 2.83 6.11
C THR A 530 -17.09 1.57 6.18
N LEU A 531 -18.02 1.53 7.12
CA LEU A 531 -18.93 0.41 7.32
C LEU A 531 -20.36 0.96 7.35
N VAL A 532 -21.20 0.49 6.43
CA VAL A 532 -22.62 0.83 6.35
C VAL A 532 -23.42 -0.46 6.49
N ILE A 533 -24.33 -0.49 7.46
CA ILE A 533 -25.08 -1.69 7.83
C ILE A 533 -26.56 -1.35 7.83
N ASP A 534 -27.28 -1.95 6.89
CA ASP A 534 -28.73 -1.84 6.74
C ASP A 534 -29.47 -3.15 7.10
N ALA A 535 -28.75 -4.17 7.61
CA ALA A 535 -29.29 -5.45 8.07
C ALA A 535 -29.28 -5.56 9.61
N ASP A 536 -30.14 -6.42 10.15
CA ASP A 536 -30.34 -6.55 11.60
C ASP A 536 -29.35 -7.53 12.25
N GLU A 537 -29.16 -8.71 11.65
CA GLU A 537 -28.34 -9.78 12.23
C GLU A 537 -26.96 -9.89 11.55
N VAL A 538 -25.97 -9.15 12.04
CA VAL A 538 -24.62 -9.14 11.45
C VAL A 538 -23.49 -9.20 12.48
N LYS A 539 -22.35 -9.70 12.05
CA LYS A 539 -21.05 -9.51 12.70
C LYS A 539 -20.18 -8.70 11.75
N ALA A 540 -19.86 -7.48 12.13
CA ALA A 540 -19.03 -6.63 11.30
C ALA A 540 -18.01 -5.88 12.15
N ALA A 541 -16.74 -5.93 11.75
CA ALA A 541 -15.64 -5.25 12.39
C ALA A 541 -14.74 -4.60 11.35
N HIS A 542 -14.25 -3.41 11.67
CA HIS A 542 -13.21 -2.76 10.91
C HIS A 542 -12.21 -2.08 11.86
N GLY A 543 -10.93 -2.12 11.51
CA GLY A 543 -9.87 -1.53 12.31
C GLY A 543 -8.79 -0.94 11.42
N ALA A 544 -8.39 0.29 11.74
CA ALA A 544 -7.26 0.95 11.09
C ALA A 544 -6.26 1.44 12.14
N THR A 545 -4.96 1.19 11.92
CA THR A 545 -3.90 1.74 12.76
C THR A 545 -2.82 2.38 11.91
N VAL A 546 -2.30 3.53 12.33
CA VAL A 546 -1.13 4.17 11.73
C VAL A 546 -0.12 4.39 12.85
N GLY A 547 1.10 3.91 12.67
CA GLY A 547 2.13 4.04 13.70
C GLY A 547 3.53 3.83 13.14
N GLN A 548 4.52 4.04 14.01
CA GLN A 548 5.91 3.69 13.72
C GLN A 548 6.20 2.26 14.19
N LEU A 549 7.38 1.76 13.84
CA LEU A 549 7.87 0.48 14.35
C LEU A 549 7.94 0.49 15.88
N ASP A 550 7.59 -0.64 16.51
CA ASP A 550 7.65 -0.78 17.96
C ASP A 550 9.09 -0.58 18.46
N ALA A 551 9.29 0.48 19.24
CA ALA A 551 10.57 0.84 19.82
C ALA A 551 11.14 -0.28 20.71
N ASN A 552 10.28 -1.08 21.36
CA ASN A 552 10.73 -2.24 22.15
C ASN A 552 11.27 -3.35 21.25
N ALA A 553 10.56 -3.71 20.18
CA ALA A 553 11.03 -4.69 19.21
C ALA A 553 12.33 -4.23 18.54
N LEU A 554 12.43 -2.95 18.15
CA LEU A 554 13.65 -2.37 17.59
C LEU A 554 14.82 -2.44 18.57
N PHE A 555 14.62 -1.98 19.81
CA PHE A 555 15.64 -2.04 20.85
C PHE A 555 16.05 -3.49 21.16
N TYR A 556 15.09 -4.42 21.18
CA TYR A 556 15.35 -5.84 21.39
C TYR A 556 16.29 -6.37 20.32
N LEU A 557 16.02 -6.11 19.03
CA LEU A 557 16.89 -6.54 17.93
C LEU A 557 18.28 -5.87 17.99
N ARG A 558 18.33 -4.55 18.22
CA ARG A 558 19.57 -3.76 18.27
C ARG A 558 20.48 -4.18 19.41
N SER A 559 19.92 -4.41 20.59
CA SER A 559 20.68 -4.91 21.75
C SER A 559 21.25 -6.32 21.54
N ARG A 560 20.94 -7.01 20.44
CA ARG A 560 21.59 -8.27 20.03
C ARG A 560 22.63 -8.09 18.92
N GLY A 561 22.95 -6.84 18.57
CA GLY A 561 23.99 -6.49 17.63
C GLY A 561 23.52 -6.30 16.19
N LEU A 562 22.21 -6.34 15.91
CA LEU A 562 21.71 -5.92 14.60
C LEU A 562 21.82 -4.39 14.48
N PRO A 563 22.44 -3.87 13.41
CA PRO A 563 22.35 -2.46 13.08
C PRO A 563 20.90 -2.00 12.97
N GLN A 564 20.62 -0.74 13.35
CA GLN A 564 19.27 -0.18 13.33
C GLN A 564 18.56 -0.40 11.99
N ALA A 565 19.22 -0.14 10.86
CA ALA A 565 18.66 -0.35 9.53
C ALA A 565 18.24 -1.83 9.30
N GLN A 566 19.06 -2.80 9.74
CA GLN A 566 18.75 -4.22 9.61
C GLN A 566 17.63 -4.67 10.56
N ALA A 567 17.50 -4.04 11.72
CA ALA A 567 16.39 -4.30 12.63
C ALA A 567 15.06 -3.77 12.05
N GLN A 568 15.08 -2.53 11.53
CA GLN A 568 13.93 -1.93 10.86
C GLN A 568 13.48 -2.75 9.65
N ALA A 569 14.46 -3.20 8.86
CA ALA A 569 14.26 -4.09 7.73
C ALA A 569 13.46 -5.35 8.07
N LEU A 570 13.97 -6.08 9.05
CA LEU A 570 13.42 -7.36 9.46
C LEU A 570 12.01 -7.22 10.06
N LEU A 571 11.73 -6.14 10.78
CA LEU A 571 10.37 -5.85 11.28
C LEU A 571 9.41 -5.44 10.16
N SER A 572 9.87 -4.63 9.20
CA SER A 572 9.04 -4.16 8.08
C SER A 572 8.70 -5.31 7.13
N ALA A 573 9.67 -6.19 6.84
CA ALA A 573 9.44 -7.40 6.04
C ALA A 573 8.43 -8.34 6.74
N ALA A 574 8.62 -8.61 8.04
CA ALA A 574 7.69 -9.40 8.85
C ALA A 574 6.26 -8.88 8.78
N PHE A 575 6.10 -7.55 8.85
CA PHE A 575 4.81 -6.87 8.74
C PHE A 575 4.15 -7.05 7.36
N CYS A 576 4.92 -6.94 6.28
CA CYS A 576 4.42 -7.06 4.91
C CYS A 576 4.21 -8.51 4.44
N HIS A 577 4.81 -9.50 5.09
CA HIS A 577 4.64 -10.92 4.73
C HIS A 577 3.32 -11.53 5.22
N GLU A 578 2.69 -10.94 6.24
CA GLU A 578 1.46 -11.46 6.83
C GLU A 578 0.31 -11.62 5.82
N PRO A 579 0.00 -10.64 4.95
CA PRO A 579 -0.96 -10.78 3.84
C PRO A 579 -0.78 -12.01 2.95
N LEU A 580 0.46 -12.46 2.73
CA LEU A 580 0.77 -13.55 1.80
C LEU A 580 0.48 -14.95 2.39
N LYS A 581 0.18 -15.06 3.69
CA LYS A 581 -0.02 -16.36 4.36
C LYS A 581 -1.21 -17.16 3.82
N ILE A 582 -2.18 -16.50 3.18
CA ILE A 582 -3.34 -17.16 2.56
C ILE A 582 -2.98 -17.89 1.26
N LEU A 583 -1.82 -17.59 0.67
CA LEU A 583 -1.40 -18.18 -0.60
C LEU A 583 -0.77 -19.57 -0.39
N PRO A 584 -0.90 -20.47 -1.38
CA PRO A 584 -0.14 -21.72 -1.40
C PRO A 584 1.37 -21.46 -1.30
N GLU A 585 2.10 -22.37 -0.67
CA GLU A 585 3.51 -22.19 -0.31
C GLU A 585 4.40 -21.76 -1.48
N ALA A 586 4.30 -22.44 -2.64
CA ALA A 586 5.10 -22.11 -3.82
C ALA A 586 4.86 -20.68 -4.33
N LEU A 587 3.59 -20.25 -4.40
CA LEU A 587 3.22 -18.90 -4.84
C LEU A 587 3.60 -17.85 -3.79
N ARG A 588 3.40 -18.16 -2.50
CA ARG A 588 3.82 -17.32 -1.38
C ARG A 588 5.31 -17.03 -1.43
N GLU A 589 6.15 -18.03 -1.66
CA GLU A 589 7.60 -17.85 -1.77
C GLU A 589 7.99 -17.01 -2.98
N GLN A 590 7.35 -17.25 -4.14
CA GLN A 590 7.60 -16.46 -5.35
C GLN A 590 7.28 -14.98 -5.14
N LEU A 591 6.13 -14.66 -4.55
CA LEU A 591 5.70 -13.29 -4.29
C LEU A 591 6.49 -12.65 -3.14
N ALA A 592 6.88 -13.42 -2.12
CA ALA A 592 7.74 -12.94 -1.04
C ALA A 592 9.09 -12.46 -1.58
N ARG A 593 9.71 -13.18 -2.53
CA ARG A 593 10.96 -12.73 -3.19
C ARG A 593 10.79 -11.38 -3.90
N ARG A 594 9.65 -11.17 -4.57
CA ARG A 594 9.34 -9.90 -5.26
C ARG A 594 9.12 -8.75 -4.26
N LEU A 595 8.37 -9.03 -3.19
CA LEU A 595 8.14 -8.09 -2.10
C LEU A 595 9.45 -7.69 -1.40
N ASP A 596 10.30 -8.67 -1.04
CA ASP A 596 11.57 -8.42 -0.37
C ASP A 596 12.50 -7.56 -1.23
N LYS A 597 12.57 -7.85 -2.53
CA LYS A 597 13.32 -7.01 -3.47
C LYS A 597 12.82 -5.56 -3.45
N ALA A 598 11.50 -5.34 -3.51
CA ALA A 598 10.92 -4.01 -3.49
C ALA A 598 11.15 -3.28 -2.16
N LEU A 599 11.08 -3.99 -1.03
CA LEU A 599 11.38 -3.42 0.29
C LEU A 599 12.85 -2.96 0.39
N VAL A 600 13.79 -3.75 -0.15
CA VAL A 600 15.22 -3.39 -0.21
C VAL A 600 15.43 -2.16 -1.10
N GLU A 601 14.82 -2.12 -2.29
CA GLU A 601 14.88 -0.97 -3.19
C GLU A 601 14.24 0.29 -2.59
N ALA A 602 13.25 0.13 -1.70
CA ALA A 602 12.65 1.21 -0.94
C ALA A 602 13.51 1.71 0.24
N GLY A 603 14.62 1.03 0.56
CA GLY A 603 15.40 1.31 1.77
C GLY A 603 14.64 0.95 3.05
N VAL A 604 13.66 0.05 2.93
CA VAL A 604 12.78 -0.43 3.99
C VAL A 604 13.18 -1.82 4.48
N ALA A 605 14.00 -2.56 3.71
CA ALA A 605 14.59 -3.86 4.07
C ALA A 605 16.11 -3.96 3.82
#